data_AF-A0A6P2FYL9-F1
#
_entry.id   AF-A0A6P2FYL9-F1
#
_cell.length_a   1.000
_cell.length_b   1.000
_cell.length_c   1.000
_cell.angle_alpha   90.00
_cell.angle_beta   90.00
_cell.angle_gamma   90.00
#
_symmetry.space_group_name_H-M   'P 1'
#
loop_
_entity.id
_entity.type
_entity.pdbx_description
1 polymer ?
#
loop_
_entity_poly.entity_id
_entity_poly.type
_entity_poly.pdbx_seq_one_letter_code
_entity_poly.pdbx_strand_id
1 'polypeptide(L)' 'MTRTCLSIVLCAAAILTACGEKAQTSGEGPMTSDAASWQGAENRYVVPGWKEGDRVSWETQLRRRTQSQNEHVRISH' A
#
# COMPACT_ATOMS: atom_id res chain seq x y z
N MET A 1 -38.51 10.54 -23.20
CA MET A 1 -38.45 9.32 -22.37
C MET A 1 -37.30 8.39 -22.76
N THR A 2 -37.06 8.10 -24.04
CA THR A 2 -35.96 7.21 -24.48
C THR A 2 -34.54 7.69 -24.12
N ARG A 3 -34.27 8.99 -24.24
CA ARG A 3 -32.95 9.57 -23.91
C ARG A 3 -32.60 9.46 -22.42
N THR A 4 -33.57 9.67 -21.54
CA THR A 4 -33.38 9.61 -20.08
C THR A 4 -33.11 8.19 -19.60
N CYS A 5 -33.81 7.19 -20.15
CA CYS A 5 -33.55 5.79 -19.85
C CYS A 5 -32.15 5.35 -20.32
N LEU A 6 -31.70 5.83 -21.49
CA LEU A 6 -30.36 5.52 -22.01
C LEU A 6 -29.26 6.05 -21.08
N SER A 7 -29.41 7.28 -20.57
CA SER A 7 -28.46 7.87 -19.61
C SER A 7 -28.38 7.09 -18.30
N ILE A 8 -29.51 6.58 -17.80
CA ILE A 8 -29.56 5.80 -16.55
C ILE A 8 -28.86 4.45 -16.73
N VAL A 9 -29.08 3.77 -17.86
CA VAL A 9 -28.42 2.48 -18.17
C VAL A 9 -26.91 2.64 -18.29
N LEU A 10 -26.44 3.71 -18.96
CA LEU A 10 -25.01 4.00 -19.07
C LEU A 10 -24.36 4.30 -17.71
N CYS A 11 -25.02 5.07 -16.85
CA CYS A 11 -24.50 5.34 -15.50
C CYS A 11 -24.44 4.07 -14.64
N ALA A 12 -25.47 3.22 -14.70
CA ALA A 12 -25.49 1.97 -13.95
C ALA A 12 -24.35 1.02 -14.38
N ALA A 13 -24.08 0.92 -15.69
CA ALA A 13 -22.98 0.11 -16.21
C ALA A 13 -21.60 0.62 -15.77
N ALA A 14 -21.42 1.93 -15.63
CA ALA A 14 -20.15 2.54 -15.20
C ALA A 14 -19.82 2.31 -13.71
N ILE A 15 -20.83 2.16 -12.84
CA ILE A 15 -20.59 1.96 -11.39
C ILE A 15 -20.19 0.51 -11.09
N LEU A 16 -20.60 -0.45 -11.92
CA LEU A 16 -20.23 -1.87 -11.76
C LEU A 16 -18.72 -2.13 -11.96
N THR A 17 -18.01 -1.28 -12.71
CA THR A 17 -16.56 -1.42 -12.89
C THR A 17 -15.75 -0.83 -11.73
N ALA A 18 -16.39 -0.20 -10.74
CA ALA A 18 -15.72 0.38 -9.58
C ALA A 18 -15.08 -0.67 -8.64
N CYS A 19 -15.54 -1.93 -8.67
CA CYS A 19 -14.90 -3.04 -7.97
C CYS A 19 -13.92 -3.85 -8.83
N GLY A 20 -13.55 -3.35 -10.02
CA GLY A 20 -12.65 -4.03 -10.95
C GLY A 20 -11.16 -3.71 -10.75
N GLU A 21 -10.76 -3.26 -9.55
CA GLU A 21 -9.34 -3.03 -9.29
C GLU A 21 -8.55 -4.34 -9.43
N LYS A 22 -7.33 -4.24 -9.96
CA LYS A 22 -6.45 -5.41 -10.06
C LYS A 22 -6.32 -6.00 -8.66
N ALA A 23 -6.47 -7.32 -8.53
CA ALA A 23 -6.24 -8.01 -7.27
C ALA A 23 -4.92 -7.51 -6.65
N GLN A 24 -5.00 -6.94 -5.45
CA GLN A 24 -3.83 -6.53 -4.68
C GLN A 24 -3.17 -7.80 -4.13
N THR A 25 -2.50 -8.54 -5.01
CA THR A 25 -1.65 -9.66 -4.59
C THR A 25 -0.39 -9.09 -3.96
N SER A 26 0.11 -9.73 -2.90
CA SER A 26 1.31 -9.31 -2.17
C SER A 26 2.58 -9.41 -3.03
N GLY A 27 2.78 -8.49 -3.98
CA GLY A 27 3.94 -8.45 -4.87
C GLY A 27 4.13 -9.68 -5.76
N GLU A 28 5.02 -9.57 -6.74
CA GLU A 28 5.51 -10.70 -7.53
C GLU A 28 6.59 -11.42 -6.71
N GLY A 29 6.24 -12.54 -6.06
CA GLY A 29 7.20 -13.41 -5.37
C GLY A 29 6.63 -14.06 -4.10
N PRO A 30 7.22 -15.18 -3.63
CA PRO A 30 6.87 -15.74 -2.33
C PRO A 30 7.28 -14.73 -1.24
N MET A 31 6.30 -14.03 -0.66
CA MET A 31 6.47 -13.40 0.64
C MET A 31 6.66 -14.54 1.65
N THR A 32 7.90 -14.99 1.84
CA THR A 32 8.20 -16.00 2.83
C THR A 32 7.94 -15.39 4.21
N SER A 33 6.96 -15.92 4.94
CA SER A 33 6.57 -15.42 6.27
C SER A 33 7.67 -15.57 7.32
N ASP A 34 8.67 -16.39 7.00
CA ASP A 34 9.65 -16.87 7.98
C ASP A 34 10.97 -16.09 7.92
N ALA A 35 11.15 -15.22 6.92
CA ALA A 35 12.30 -14.31 6.85
C ALA A 35 12.04 -13.04 7.65
N ALA A 36 13.07 -12.56 8.35
CA ALA A 36 12.97 -11.29 9.04
C ALA A 36 12.79 -10.14 8.03
N SER A 37 11.97 -9.15 8.37
CA SER A 37 11.60 -8.04 7.48
C SER A 37 12.78 -7.21 6.96
N TRP A 38 13.90 -7.17 7.69
CA TRP A 38 15.13 -6.50 7.26
C TRP A 38 16.01 -7.33 6.32
N GLN A 39 15.66 -8.61 6.08
CA GLN A 39 16.34 -9.51 5.15
C GLN A 39 15.70 -9.51 3.75
N GLY A 40 14.48 -9.01 3.58
CA GLY A 40 13.83 -8.92 2.27
C GLY A 40 14.10 -7.59 1.59
N ALA A 41 15.20 -7.46 0.85
CA ALA A 41 15.58 -6.21 0.17
C ALA A 41 15.72 -6.35 -1.35
N GLU A 42 15.05 -7.31 -1.98
CA GLU A 42 15.13 -7.48 -3.44
C GLU A 42 14.17 -6.59 -4.24
N ASN A 43 13.30 -5.83 -3.57
CA ASN A 43 12.21 -5.15 -4.25
C ASN A 43 12.54 -3.67 -4.56
N ARG A 44 12.17 -3.23 -5.76
CA ARG A 44 12.20 -1.85 -6.30
C ARG A 44 11.47 -0.78 -5.46
N TYR A 45 10.95 -1.17 -4.30
CA TYR A 45 10.25 -0.31 -3.33
C TYR A 45 11.08 0.02 -2.09
N VAL A 46 12.34 -0.43 -2.02
CA VAL A 46 13.26 -0.06 -0.94
C VAL A 46 13.70 1.41 -1.06
N VAL A 47 13.89 2.07 0.08
CA VAL A 47 14.38 3.45 0.11
C VAL A 47 15.82 3.51 -0.41
N PRO A 48 16.18 4.50 -1.26
CA PRO A 48 17.55 4.66 -1.74
C PRO A 48 18.58 4.67 -0.60
N GLY A 49 19.63 3.86 -0.74
CA GLY A 49 20.73 3.78 0.22
C GLY A 49 20.51 2.83 1.41
N TRP A 50 19.32 2.25 1.58
CA TRP A 50 19.12 1.15 2.52
C TRP A 50 19.70 -0.16 1.94
N LYS A 51 20.28 -1.00 2.81
CA LYS A 51 20.90 -2.28 2.44
C LYS A 51 20.20 -3.43 3.14
N GLU A 52 20.11 -4.57 2.47
CA GLU A 52 19.67 -5.83 3.06
C GLU A 52 20.46 -6.18 4.32
N GLY A 53 19.79 -6.72 5.33
CA GLY A 53 20.42 -7.15 6.58
C GLY A 53 20.68 -6.02 7.58
N ASP A 54 20.56 -4.74 7.17
CA ASP A 54 20.73 -3.60 8.07
C ASP A 54 19.48 -3.37 8.94
N ARG A 55 19.39 -4.15 10.02
CA ARG A 55 18.31 -4.07 11.00
C ARG A 55 18.21 -2.69 11.64
N VAL A 56 19.34 -2.07 12.01
CA VAL A 56 19.34 -0.79 12.75
C VAL A 56 18.77 0.32 11.88
N SER A 57 19.20 0.40 10.62
CA SER A 57 18.67 1.35 9.66
C SER A 57 17.19 1.08 9.36
N TRP A 58 16.81 -0.19 9.19
CA TRP A 58 15.41 -0.60 8.98
C TRP A 58 14.50 -0.16 10.14
N GLU A 59 14.87 -0.48 11.38
CA GLU A 59 14.11 -0.09 12.57
C GLU A 59 14.04 1.43 12.73
N THR A 60 15.15 2.14 12.46
CA THR A 60 15.19 3.61 12.56
C THR A 60 14.21 4.24 11.57
N GLN A 61 14.14 3.74 10.34
CA GLN A 61 13.16 4.22 9.37
C GLN A 61 11.73 3.90 9.81
N LEU A 62 11.47 2.71 10.35
CA LEU A 62 10.14 2.35 10.84
C LEU A 62 9.69 3.28 11.97
N ARG A 63 10.56 3.50 12.98
CA ARG A 63 10.30 4.42 14.09
C ARG A 63 10.00 5.83 13.60
N ARG A 64 10.79 6.35 12.64
CA ARG A 64 10.54 7.69 12.08
C ARG A 64 9.17 7.81 11.43
N ARG A 65 8.71 6.78 10.69
CA ARG A 65 7.39 6.77 10.04
C ARG A 65 6.24 6.71 11.05
N THR A 66 6.42 5.99 12.16
CA THR A 66 5.35 5.90 13.17
C THR A 66 5.16 7.20 13.95
N GLN A 67 6.20 8.04 14.06
CA GLN A 67 6.09 9.32 14.76
C GLN A 67 5.17 10.34 14.09
N SER A 68 4.95 10.24 12.77
CA SER A 68 4.05 11.15 12.04
C SER A 68 2.58 10.69 12.04
N GLN A 69 2.24 9.64 12.80
CA GLN A 69 0.86 9.17 12.89
C GLN A 69 0.02 10.14 13.73
N ASN A 70 -1.20 10.44 13.26
CA ASN A 70 -2.13 11.41 13.88
C ASN A 70 -2.23 11.29 15.40
N GLU A 71 -2.22 10.06 15.93
CA GLU A 71 -2.27 9.85 17.38
C GLU A 71 -1.01 10.41 18.08
N HIS A 72 0.20 10.11 17.61
CA HIS A 72 1.45 10.60 18.22
C HIS A 72 1.54 12.15 18.22
N VAL A 73 0.96 12.79 17.21
CA VAL A 73 0.87 14.26 17.12
C VAL A 73 -0.13 14.84 18.12
N ARG A 74 -1.22 14.14 18.42
CA ARG A 74 -2.27 14.61 19.35
C ARG A 74 -1.89 14.49 20.83
N ILE A 75 -1.11 13.48 21.21
CA ILE A 75 -0.67 13.24 22.61
C ILE A 75 0.63 13.94 22.99
N SER A 76 1.35 14.57 22.05
CA SER A 76 2.62 15.27 22.32
C SER A 76 2.46 16.76 22.64
N HIS A 77 1.22 17.27 22.64
CA HIS A 77 0.85 18.64 23.05
C HIS A 77 0.33 18.67 24.48
#